data_AF-T0YRU2-F1
#
_entry.id   AF-T0YRU2-F1
#
_cell.length_a   1.000
_cell.length_b   1.000
_cell.length_c   1.000
_cell.angle_alpha   90.00
_cell.angle_beta   90.00
_cell.angle_gamma   90.00
#
_symmetry.space_group_name_H-M   'P 1'
#
loop_
_entity.id
_entity.type
_entity.pdbx_description
1 polymer ?
#
loop_
_entity_poly.entity_id
_entity_poly.type
_entity_poly.pdbx_seq_one_letter_code
_entity_poly.pdbx_strand_id
1 'polypeptide(L)'
;MESIVDIPGVDPTRIMTNDVFSVYRLFGVEAARNVIIHELAKTLDEQRIGVNRRHLALIADAMTARGNIKGVGRHGLSGEKGSVLARAAYEETVKHLVHAAVYGEIDHMNGVTENVLIGKQVPVGTGTVHLAIKKEDLSKVRQKENSLLNCFILYNLNKYTRTRF
;
A
#
# COMPACT_ATOMS: atom_id res chain seq x y z
N MET A 1 0.85 -23.95 23.21
CA MET A 1 2.21 -23.43 23.40
C MET A 1 2.39 -22.91 24.81
N GLU A 2 1.45 -22.09 25.32
CA GLU A 2 1.48 -21.53 26.69
C GLU A 2 1.75 -22.59 27.77
N SER A 3 1.06 -23.73 27.75
CA SER A 3 1.26 -24.81 28.74
C SER A 3 2.54 -25.64 28.56
N ILE A 4 3.24 -25.52 27.42
CA ILE A 4 4.43 -26.33 27.09
C ILE A 4 5.71 -25.63 27.57
N VAL A 5 5.67 -24.30 27.65
CA VAL A 5 6.82 -23.46 28.06
C VAL A 5 7.19 -23.70 29.52
N ASP A 6 6.20 -24.01 30.36
CA ASP A 6 6.39 -24.20 31.81
C ASP A 6 6.80 -25.62 32.21
N ILE A 7 6.95 -26.53 31.24
CA ILE A 7 7.30 -27.93 31.53
C ILE A 7 8.79 -28.01 31.92
N PRO A 8 9.14 -28.61 33.07
CA PRO A 8 10.53 -28.75 33.48
C PRO A 8 11.30 -29.62 32.48
N GLY A 9 12.43 -29.09 32.00
CA GLY A 9 13.27 -29.74 30.98
C GLY A 9 13.02 -29.25 29.55
N VAL A 10 12.00 -28.41 29.32
CA VAL A 10 11.79 -27.73 28.04
C VAL A 10 12.54 -26.40 28.03
N ASP A 11 13.28 -26.12 26.96
CA ASP A 11 14.02 -24.87 26.79
C ASP A 11 13.14 -23.83 26.08
N PRO A 12 12.69 -22.77 26.77
CA PRO A 12 11.76 -21.79 26.23
C PRO A 12 12.37 -20.92 25.12
N THR A 13 13.70 -20.86 25.02
CA THR A 13 14.40 -19.99 24.06
C THR A 13 14.46 -20.56 22.65
N ARG A 14 14.19 -21.86 22.49
CA ARG A 14 14.30 -22.59 21.20
C ARG A 14 12.98 -23.21 20.74
N ILE A 15 11.88 -23.00 21.46
CA ILE A 15 10.57 -23.52 21.04
C ILE A 15 10.11 -22.77 19.80
N MET A 16 9.71 -23.51 18.76
CA MET A 16 9.10 -22.97 17.55
C MET A 16 7.73 -23.59 17.32
N THR A 17 6.86 -22.86 16.62
CA THR A 17 5.55 -23.34 16.20
C THR A 17 5.18 -22.71 14.86
N ASN A 18 4.34 -23.40 14.10
CA ASN A 18 3.72 -22.90 12.88
C ASN A 18 2.46 -22.07 13.15
N ASP A 19 1.93 -22.07 14.39
CA ASP A 19 0.79 -21.22 14.75
C ASP A 19 1.23 -19.80 15.14
N VAL A 20 1.11 -18.88 14.19
CA VAL A 20 1.47 -17.47 14.33
C VAL A 20 0.67 -16.79 15.46
N PHE A 21 -0.59 -17.15 15.69
CA PHE A 21 -1.42 -16.50 16.72
C PHE A 21 -0.99 -16.89 18.13
N SER A 22 -0.55 -18.13 18.34
CA SER A 22 0.04 -18.54 19.62
C SER A 22 1.34 -17.78 19.92
N VAL A 23 2.19 -17.59 18.92
CA VAL A 23 3.43 -16.80 19.06
C VAL A 23 3.12 -15.35 19.38
N TYR A 24 2.12 -14.76 18.72
CA TYR A 24 1.70 -13.39 18.98
C TYR A 24 1.21 -13.17 20.42
N ARG A 25 0.40 -14.10 20.95
CA ARG A 25 -0.13 -14.01 22.32
C ARG A 25 0.98 -14.11 23.37
N LEU A 26 1.96 -14.97 23.15
CA LEU A 26 3.00 -15.29 24.13
C LEU A 26 4.25 -14.38 24.03
N PHE A 27 4.70 -14.10 22.81
CA PHE A 27 5.97 -13.40 22.54
C PHE A 27 5.80 -12.04 21.84
N GLY A 28 4.58 -11.70 21.41
CA GLY A 28 4.27 -10.41 20.80
C GLY A 28 4.42 -10.34 19.28
N VAL A 29 4.20 -9.14 18.73
CA VAL A 29 4.04 -8.91 17.29
C VAL A 29 5.32 -9.11 16.48
N GLU A 30 6.49 -8.76 17.01
CA GLU A 30 7.77 -8.94 16.31
C GLU A 30 8.17 -10.42 16.20
N ALA A 31 7.88 -11.21 17.24
CA ALA A 31 8.07 -12.65 17.18
C ALA A 31 7.15 -13.29 16.13
N ALA A 32 5.88 -12.89 16.10
CA ALA A 32 4.93 -13.34 15.10
C ALA A 32 5.34 -12.94 13.68
N ARG A 33 5.80 -11.70 13.47
CA ARG A 33 6.34 -11.22 12.19
C ARG A 33 7.47 -12.10 11.68
N ASN A 34 8.44 -12.44 12.53
CA ASN A 34 9.56 -13.29 12.16
C ASN A 34 9.11 -14.72 11.81
N VAL A 35 8.13 -15.26 12.54
CA VAL A 35 7.55 -16.58 12.24
C VAL A 35 6.82 -16.57 10.89
N ILE A 36 6.07 -15.51 10.56
CA ILE A 36 5.43 -15.37 9.23
C ILE A 36 6.49 -15.42 8.13
N ILE A 37 7.60 -14.67 8.27
CA ILE A 37 8.68 -14.67 7.27
C ILE A 37 9.30 -16.07 7.16
N HIS A 38 9.51 -16.77 8.27
CA HIS A 38 10.10 -18.11 8.30
C HIS A 38 9.20 -19.14 7.62
N GLU A 39 7.91 -19.20 7.98
CA GLU A 39 6.97 -20.16 7.41
C GLU A 39 6.69 -19.89 5.93
N LEU A 40 6.57 -18.61 5.53
CA LEU A 40 6.42 -18.27 4.11
C LEU A 40 7.66 -18.66 3.29
N ALA A 41 8.86 -18.40 3.79
CA ALA A 41 10.10 -18.79 3.10
C ALA A 41 10.18 -20.32 2.98
N LYS A 42 9.97 -21.03 4.09
CA LYS A 42 10.01 -22.50 4.15
C LYS A 42 9.04 -23.14 3.16
N THR A 43 7.77 -22.72 3.17
CA THR A 43 6.75 -23.27 2.27
C THR A 43 7.03 -22.97 0.80
N LEU A 44 7.52 -21.78 0.47
CA LEU A 44 7.88 -21.43 -0.92
C LEU A 44 9.14 -22.18 -1.40
N ASP A 45 10.13 -22.35 -0.53
CA ASP A 45 11.34 -23.13 -0.83
C ASP A 45 11.01 -24.62 -1.04
N GLU A 46 10.08 -25.18 -0.26
CA GLU A 46 9.55 -26.54 -0.46
C GLU A 46 8.89 -26.70 -1.85
N GLN A 47 8.23 -25.65 -2.36
CA GLN A 47 7.67 -25.61 -3.72
C GLN A 47 8.71 -25.27 -4.80
N ARG A 48 9.99 -25.10 -4.44
CA ARG A 48 11.08 -24.66 -5.32
C ARG A 48 10.84 -23.31 -5.99
N ILE A 49 10.10 -22.42 -5.32
CA ILE A 49 9.84 -21.05 -5.78
C ILE A 49 10.86 -20.12 -5.11
N GLY A 50 11.88 -19.69 -5.87
CA GLY A 50 12.88 -18.75 -5.36
C GLY A 50 12.33 -17.33 -5.23
N VAL A 51 11.90 -16.94 -4.03
CA VAL A 51 11.44 -15.58 -3.72
C VAL A 51 12.47 -14.85 -2.85
N ASN A 52 12.77 -13.60 -3.20
CA ASN A 52 13.67 -12.79 -2.37
C ASN A 52 13.02 -12.49 -1.01
N ARG A 53 13.79 -12.70 0.07
CA ARG A 53 13.36 -12.42 1.45
C ARG A 53 12.81 -11.01 1.66
N ARG A 54 13.22 -10.01 0.87
CA ARG A 54 12.67 -8.63 0.94
C ARG A 54 11.18 -8.57 0.62
N HIS A 55 10.69 -9.39 -0.32
CA HIS A 55 9.27 -9.45 -0.65
C HIS A 55 8.47 -10.09 0.49
N LEU A 56 9.02 -11.16 1.08
CA LEU A 56 8.40 -11.85 2.22
C LEU A 56 8.35 -10.94 3.46
N ALA A 57 9.44 -10.19 3.71
CA ALA A 57 9.50 -9.20 4.78
C ALA A 57 8.44 -8.11 4.59
N LEU A 58 8.29 -7.58 3.37
CA LEU A 58 7.28 -6.55 3.09
C LEU A 58 5.84 -7.04 3.36
N ILE A 59 5.54 -8.30 3.03
CA ILE A 59 4.23 -8.89 3.32
C ILE A 59 4.03 -9.04 4.83
N ALA A 60 5.01 -9.57 5.54
CA ALA A 60 4.94 -9.72 7.00
C ALA A 60 4.83 -8.36 7.71
N ASP A 61 5.56 -7.35 7.24
CA ASP A 61 5.48 -5.96 7.71
C ASP A 61 4.07 -5.42 7.51
N ALA A 62 3.51 -5.57 6.31
CA ALA A 62 2.16 -5.13 6.02
C ALA A 62 1.13 -5.80 6.94
N MET A 63 1.26 -7.11 7.18
CA MET A 63 0.38 -7.87 8.08
C MET A 63 0.48 -7.46 9.55
N THR A 64 1.61 -6.88 9.99
CA THR A 64 1.90 -6.63 11.42
C THR A 64 2.07 -5.14 11.78
N ALA A 65 2.05 -4.23 10.80
CA ALA A 65 2.38 -2.81 10.96
C ALA A 65 1.52 -2.04 12.00
N ARG A 66 0.29 -2.49 12.29
CA ARG A 66 -0.60 -1.83 13.26
C ARG A 66 -0.58 -2.45 14.66
N GLY A 67 0.40 -3.33 14.94
CA GLY A 67 0.56 -3.98 16.25
C GLY A 67 -0.31 -5.21 16.46
N ASN A 68 -1.21 -5.53 15.53
CA ASN A 68 -1.98 -6.78 15.48
C ASN A 68 -1.74 -7.49 14.15
N ILE A 69 -1.97 -8.81 14.13
CA ILE A 69 -1.83 -9.60 12.90
C ILE A 69 -3.09 -9.44 12.06
N LYS A 70 -2.94 -8.98 10.82
CA LYS A 70 -4.03 -8.86 9.84
C LYS A 70 -3.81 -9.83 8.70
N GLY A 71 -4.86 -10.58 8.38
CA GLY A 71 -4.88 -11.42 7.19
C GLY A 71 -4.84 -10.59 5.91
N VAL A 72 -4.28 -11.18 4.85
CA VAL A 72 -4.40 -10.64 3.50
C VAL A 72 -5.80 -11.00 2.99
N GLY A 73 -6.72 -10.05 3.02
CA GLY A 73 -8.09 -10.27 2.57
C GLY A 73 -9.05 -9.16 2.98
N ARG A 74 -10.35 -9.41 2.77
CA ARG A 74 -11.43 -8.42 2.94
C ARG A 74 -11.59 -7.90 4.38
N HIS A 75 -11.38 -8.74 5.39
CA HIS A 75 -11.48 -8.32 6.80
C HIS A 75 -10.15 -7.84 7.41
N GLY A 76 -9.07 -7.90 6.64
CA GLY A 76 -7.75 -7.48 7.08
C GLY A 76 -7.27 -6.29 6.28
N LEU A 77 -6.14 -6.45 5.59
CA LEU A 77 -5.45 -5.34 4.91
C LEU A 77 -6.29 -4.61 3.86
N SER A 78 -7.20 -5.31 3.16
CA SER A 78 -7.98 -4.68 2.09
C SER A 78 -9.20 -3.92 2.62
N GLY A 79 -9.84 -4.40 3.69
CA GLY A 79 -11.01 -3.76 4.30
C GLY A 79 -10.69 -2.49 5.07
N GLU A 80 -9.44 -2.33 5.54
CA GLU A 80 -9.01 -1.14 6.30
C GLU A 80 -8.41 -0.03 5.45
N LYS A 81 -8.51 -0.12 4.11
CA LYS A 81 -8.11 0.99 3.25
C LYS A 81 -8.94 2.22 3.59
N GLY A 82 -8.29 3.36 3.75
CA GLY A 82 -8.96 4.61 4.10
C GLY A 82 -9.89 5.15 3.01
N SER A 83 -9.67 4.78 1.74
CA SER A 83 -10.50 5.22 0.61
C SER A 83 -11.75 4.35 0.49
N VAL A 84 -12.92 4.99 0.38
CA VAL A 84 -14.22 4.34 0.11
C VAL A 84 -14.18 3.68 -1.26
N LEU A 85 -13.69 4.40 -2.27
CA LEU A 85 -13.62 3.89 -3.64
C LEU A 85 -12.67 2.69 -3.73
N ALA A 86 -11.55 2.74 -3.02
CA ALA A 86 -10.60 1.63 -2.98
C ALA A 86 -11.17 0.38 -2.28
N ARG A 87 -11.98 0.55 -1.22
CA ARG A 87 -12.69 -0.57 -0.56
C ARG A 87 -13.77 -1.15 -1.49
N ALA A 88 -14.60 -0.29 -2.08
CA ALA A 88 -15.69 -0.68 -2.96
C ALA A 88 -15.22 -1.39 -4.24
N ALA A 89 -14.02 -1.05 -4.74
CA ALA A 89 -13.41 -1.68 -5.90
C ALA A 89 -12.81 -3.08 -5.62
N TYR A 90 -12.57 -3.44 -4.35
CA TYR A 90 -12.03 -4.75 -3.99
C TYR A 90 -13.14 -5.79 -3.82
N GLU A 91 -14.08 -5.57 -2.87
CA GLU A 91 -15.22 -6.44 -2.60
C GLU A 91 -16.39 -5.66 -1.96
N GLU A 92 -17.60 -6.25 -1.96
CA GLU A 92 -18.83 -5.69 -1.35
C GLU A 92 -19.14 -4.23 -1.75
N THR A 93 -19.04 -3.93 -3.05
CA THR A 93 -19.15 -2.56 -3.61
C THR A 93 -20.38 -1.79 -3.12
N VAL A 94 -21.57 -2.39 -3.21
CA VAL A 94 -22.84 -1.73 -2.85
C VAL A 94 -22.87 -1.38 -1.37
N LYS A 95 -22.41 -2.28 -0.49
CA LYS A 95 -22.41 -2.04 0.97
C LYS A 95 -21.51 -0.86 1.32
N HIS A 96 -20.30 -0.81 0.76
CA HIS A 96 -19.36 0.28 1.03
C HIS A 96 -19.87 1.63 0.53
N LEU A 97 -20.47 1.68 -0.66
CA LEU A 97 -21.03 2.91 -1.21
C LEU A 97 -22.26 3.40 -0.44
N VAL A 98 -23.16 2.50 -0.05
CA VAL A 98 -24.33 2.85 0.76
C VAL A 98 -23.91 3.35 2.14
N HIS A 99 -22.96 2.67 2.80
CA HIS A 99 -22.41 3.12 4.08
C HIS A 99 -21.82 4.53 3.95
N ALA A 100 -20.94 4.74 2.97
CA ALA A 100 -20.33 6.05 2.73
C ALA A 100 -21.37 7.13 2.44
N ALA A 101 -22.45 6.82 1.70
CA ALA A 101 -23.54 7.76 1.44
C ALA A 101 -24.34 8.12 2.71
N VAL A 102 -24.59 7.15 3.59
CA VAL A 102 -25.30 7.36 4.86
C VAL A 102 -24.47 8.21 5.82
N TYR A 103 -23.17 7.94 5.94
CA TYR A 103 -22.27 8.65 6.86
C TYR A 103 -21.64 9.91 6.25
N GLY A 104 -21.83 10.16 4.95
CA GLY A 104 -21.21 11.28 4.25
C GLY A 104 -19.68 11.20 4.20
N GLU A 105 -19.11 10.00 4.05
CA GLU A 105 -17.66 9.81 4.00
C GLU A 105 -17.05 10.53 2.78
N ILE A 106 -15.96 11.28 2.98
CA ILE A 106 -15.25 11.99 1.92
C ILE A 106 -13.98 11.20 1.56
N ASP A 107 -13.81 10.93 0.27
CA ASP A 107 -12.61 10.27 -0.26
C ASP A 107 -11.63 11.29 -0.85
N HIS A 108 -10.44 11.38 -0.26
CA HIS A 108 -9.38 12.30 -0.71
C HIS A 108 -8.59 11.82 -1.93
N MET A 109 -8.86 10.60 -2.41
CA MET A 109 -8.23 10.03 -3.58
C MET A 109 -6.69 10.04 -3.54
N ASN A 110 -6.08 9.65 -2.42
CA ASN A 110 -4.63 9.67 -2.25
C ASN A 110 -3.94 8.33 -2.59
N GLY A 111 -4.73 7.26 -2.73
CA GLY A 111 -4.26 5.93 -3.09
C GLY A 111 -4.24 5.70 -4.61
N VAL A 112 -3.84 4.50 -4.99
CA VAL A 112 -3.70 4.13 -6.40
C VAL A 112 -5.04 3.79 -7.04
N THR A 113 -5.88 3.02 -6.34
CA THR A 113 -7.09 2.40 -6.90
C THR A 113 -8.11 3.46 -7.31
N GLU A 114 -8.42 4.39 -6.42
CA GLU A 114 -9.29 5.56 -6.66
C GLU A 114 -8.87 6.44 -7.86
N ASN A 115 -7.57 6.75 -7.98
CA ASN A 115 -7.05 7.62 -9.04
C ASN A 115 -7.12 6.94 -10.39
N VAL A 116 -6.84 5.63 -10.44
CA VAL A 116 -7.06 4.82 -11.64
C VAL A 116 -8.52 4.80 -12.04
N LEU A 117 -9.44 4.64 -11.07
CA LEU A 117 -10.89 4.57 -11.32
C LEU A 117 -11.44 5.86 -11.94
N ILE A 118 -10.94 7.02 -11.51
CA ILE A 118 -11.36 8.35 -11.96
C ILE A 118 -10.57 8.84 -13.19
N GLY A 119 -9.44 8.19 -13.50
CA GLY A 119 -8.54 8.59 -14.59
C GLY A 119 -7.65 9.80 -14.25
N LYS A 120 -7.40 10.04 -12.96
CA LYS A 120 -6.43 11.03 -12.47
C LYS A 120 -5.02 10.41 -12.42
N GLN A 121 -3.99 11.24 -12.51
CA GLN A 121 -2.61 10.80 -12.33
C GLN A 121 -2.40 10.15 -10.95
N VAL A 122 -1.88 8.93 -10.95
CA VAL A 122 -1.62 8.14 -9.73
C VAL A 122 -0.39 8.71 -8.99
N PRO A 123 -0.47 8.94 -7.67
CA PRO A 123 0.62 9.54 -6.87
C PRO A 123 1.70 8.50 -6.49
N VAL A 124 2.18 7.71 -7.46
CA VAL A 124 3.24 6.73 -7.27
C VAL A 124 4.22 6.80 -8.44
N GLY A 125 5.51 6.56 -8.16
CA GLY A 125 6.55 6.58 -9.19
C GLY A 125 6.67 7.98 -9.83
N THR A 126 6.58 8.04 -11.15
CA THR A 126 6.66 9.29 -11.92
C THR A 126 5.56 10.29 -11.59
N GLY A 127 4.41 9.83 -11.07
CA GLY A 127 3.32 10.71 -10.65
C GLY A 127 3.54 11.44 -9.34
N THR A 128 4.60 11.11 -8.61
CA THR A 128 5.00 11.82 -7.37
C THR A 128 5.74 13.12 -7.65
N VAL A 129 6.30 13.26 -8.85
CA VAL A 129 7.14 14.40 -9.22
C VAL A 129 6.31 15.44 -9.95
N HIS A 130 6.35 16.68 -9.47
CA HIS A 130 5.78 17.82 -10.18
C HIS A 130 6.84 18.50 -11.05
N LEU A 131 6.56 18.57 -12.34
CA LEU A 131 7.39 19.31 -13.29
C LEU A 131 6.95 20.77 -13.29
N ALA A 132 7.89 21.67 -13.01
CA ALA A 132 7.69 23.10 -13.10
C ALA A 132 8.80 23.70 -13.96
N ILE A 133 8.43 24.62 -14.84
CA ILE A 133 9.39 25.41 -15.61
C ILE A 133 9.71 26.67 -14.81
N LYS A 134 11.01 26.98 -14.66
CA LYS A 134 11.45 28.21 -14.00
C LYS A 134 10.98 29.43 -14.80
N LYS A 135 10.55 30.49 -14.10
CA LYS A 135 10.09 31.73 -14.73
C LYS A 135 11.18 32.39 -15.58
N GLU A 136 12.45 32.27 -15.19
CA GLU A 136 13.57 32.81 -15.98
C GLU A 136 13.83 32.05 -17.29
N ASP A 137 13.40 30.79 -17.39
CA ASP A 137 13.57 29.98 -18.59
C ASP A 137 12.35 30.10 -19.54
N LEU A 138 11.19 30.51 -19.01
CA LEU A 138 10.00 30.86 -19.80
C LEU A 138 10.25 32.03 -20.76
N SER A 139 11.05 33.03 -20.36
CA SER A 139 11.39 34.18 -21.22
C SER A 139 12.31 33.77 -22.39
N LYS A 140 13.17 32.78 -22.18
CA LYS A 140 14.06 32.22 -23.22
C LYS A 140 13.30 31.36 -24.22
N VAL A 141 12.30 30.59 -23.78
CA VAL A 141 11.41 29.82 -24.66
C VAL A 141 10.62 30.78 -25.57
N ARG A 142 10.05 31.85 -25.00
CA ARG A 142 9.31 32.87 -25.77
C ARG A 142 10.14 33.57 -26.85
N GLN A 143 11.43 33.78 -26.61
CA GLN A 143 12.32 34.39 -27.63
C GLN A 143 12.65 33.44 -28.78
N LYS A 144 12.63 32.12 -28.55
CA LYS A 144 12.78 31.10 -29.61
C LYS A 144 11.48 30.84 -30.39
N GLU A 145 10.31 31.12 -29.80
CA GLU A 145 8.99 30.92 -30.41
C GLU A 145 8.67 31.90 -31.56
N ASN A 146 9.45 32.97 -31.75
CA ASN A 146 9.25 33.91 -32.86
C ASN A 146 9.79 33.41 -34.21
N SER A 147 10.41 32.23 -34.31
CA SER A 147 10.95 31.75 -35.59
C SER A 147 10.10 30.72 -36.32
N LEU A 148 9.25 29.90 -35.70
CA LEU A 148 8.32 29.02 -36.43
C LEU A 148 7.10 28.62 -35.58
N LEU A 149 5.91 28.85 -36.15
CA LEU A 149 4.59 28.35 -35.74
C LEU A 149 4.62 26.99 -35.00
N ASN A 150 3.94 26.86 -33.85
CA ASN A 150 2.76 25.98 -33.79
C ASN A 150 1.98 25.99 -32.47
N CYS A 151 0.66 26.02 -32.63
CA CYS A 151 -0.42 26.23 -31.67
C CYS A 151 -0.70 25.03 -30.71
N PHE A 152 0.22 24.08 -30.52
CA PHE A 152 -0.11 22.80 -29.86
C PHE A 152 0.30 22.71 -28.38
N ILE A 153 1.34 23.44 -27.94
CA ILE A 153 1.89 23.31 -26.58
C ILE A 153 1.11 24.16 -25.56
N LEU A 154 0.52 25.27 -25.99
CA LEU A 154 -0.24 26.16 -25.10
C LEU A 154 -1.57 25.57 -24.61
N TYR A 155 -2.17 24.64 -25.36
CA TYR A 155 -3.45 24.03 -24.93
C TYR A 155 -3.28 23.05 -23.77
N ASN A 156 -2.11 22.41 -23.63
CA ASN A 156 -1.83 21.45 -22.55
C ASN A 156 -1.20 22.09 -21.31
N LEU A 157 -0.39 23.16 -21.44
CA LEU A 157 0.22 23.82 -20.27
C LEU A 157 -0.81 24.51 -19.37
N ASN A 158 -1.91 25.02 -19.94
CA ASN A 158 -2.94 25.73 -19.17
C ASN A 158 -3.84 24.81 -18.31
N LYS A 159 -3.82 23.49 -18.55
CA LYS A 159 -4.52 22.51 -17.69
C LYS A 159 -3.74 22.17 -16.42
N TYR A 160 -2.40 22.21 -16.46
CA TYR A 160 -1.57 21.78 -15.32
C TYR A 160 -1.35 22.86 -14.25
N THR A 161 -1.48 24.14 -14.60
CA THR A 161 -1.31 25.24 -13.61
C THR A 161 -2.58 25.56 -12.83
N ARG A 162 -3.71 24.90 -13.12
CA ARG A 162 -5.03 25.25 -12.58
C ARG A 162 -5.76 24.15 -11.83
N THR A 163 -5.05 23.16 -11.28
CA THR A 163 -5.62 22.24 -10.29
C THR A 163 -5.28 22.73 -8.88
N ARG A 164 -6.01 23.75 -8.43
CA ARG A 164 -6.35 23.96 -7.02
C ARG A 164 -7.82 23.56 -6.89
N PHE A 165 -8.06 22.37 -6.38
CA PHE A 165 -9.26 21.98 -5.62
C PHE A 165 -8.80 20.87 -4.67
#